data_AF-D3ZBM3-F1
#
_entry.id   AF-D3ZBM3-F1
#
_cell.length_a   1.000
_cell.length_b   1.000
_cell.length_c   1.000
_cell.angle_alpha   90.00
_cell.angle_beta   90.00
_cell.angle_gamma   90.00
#
_symmetry.space_group_name_H-M   'P 1'
#
loop_
_entity.id
_entity.type
_entity.pdbx_description
1 polymer ?
#
loop_
_entity_poly.entity_id
_entity_poly.type
_entity_poly.pdbx_seq_one_letter_code
_entity_poly.pdbx_strand_id
1 'polypeptide(L)'
;MLSAGANMAAALRAAGALFREPLVYGSSRACQPWRCQSGPAVVATTEKAHHAKTTKPQAQPERRKPKTGILMLNMGGPETLGEVQDFLQRLFLDRDLMTLPIQNKLAPFIAKRRTPKIQEQYRRIGGGSPIKMWTSKQGEGMVKLLDELSPDTAPHKYYIGFRYVHPLTEEAIEEMERDGLERAIAFTQYPQYSCSTTGSSLNAIYRYYNEVGRKPTMKWSTIDRWPTHPLLIQCFADHILKELDHFPEEKRSEVVILFSAHSLPMSVVNRGDPYPQEVGATVHRVMEQLGYPNPYRLVWQSKVGPVPWLGPQTDEAIKGLCERGRKNILLVPIAFTSDHIETLYELDIEYSQVLAQKCGAENIRRAESLNGNPLFSKALADLVHSHIQSNKLCSTQLSLSCPLCVNPVCRKTKSFFTSQQL
;
A
#
# COMPACT_ATOMS: atom_id res chain seq x y z
N MET A 1 -13.20 13.17 15.10
CA MET A 1 -12.76 14.20 14.14
C MET A 1 -11.43 13.73 13.54
N LEU A 2 -11.36 13.64 12.21
CA LEU A 2 -10.17 13.36 11.37
C LEU A 2 -9.58 11.93 11.44
N SER A 3 -9.89 11.09 10.45
CA SER A 3 -9.07 9.93 10.03
C SER A 3 -8.70 10.11 8.57
N ALA A 4 -7.41 10.17 8.25
CA ALA A 4 -6.87 9.93 6.91
C ALA A 4 -5.42 9.49 7.11
N GLY A 5 -5.23 8.22 7.41
CA GLY A 5 -4.01 7.75 8.08
C GLY A 5 -2.71 7.83 7.29
N ALA A 6 -2.75 7.78 5.96
CA ALA A 6 -1.54 7.70 5.14
C ALA A 6 -1.01 9.09 4.78
N ASN A 7 -1.57 9.75 3.77
CA ASN A 7 -1.02 11.04 3.34
C ASN A 7 -1.40 12.24 4.24
N MET A 8 -2.34 12.09 5.18
CA MET A 8 -2.53 13.14 6.19
C MET A 8 -1.36 13.17 7.17
N ALA A 9 -0.61 12.07 7.32
CA ALA A 9 0.52 11.96 8.22
C ALA A 9 1.70 12.86 7.84
N ALA A 10 2.07 12.73 6.58
CA ALA A 10 3.02 13.58 5.91
C ALA A 10 2.51 15.06 5.93
N ALA A 11 1.20 15.26 5.72
CA ALA A 11 0.60 16.58 5.51
C ALA A 11 0.31 17.38 6.82
N LEU A 12 0.04 16.73 7.95
CA LEU A 12 -0.25 17.40 9.24
C LEU A 12 1.03 17.69 10.05
N ARG A 13 2.12 16.91 9.91
CA ARG A 13 3.43 17.23 10.55
C ARG A 13 3.98 18.61 10.10
N ALA A 14 3.46 19.20 9.02
CA ALA A 14 3.89 20.51 8.52
C ALA A 14 3.61 21.67 9.47
N ALA A 15 2.52 21.57 10.22
CA ALA A 15 1.95 22.71 10.92
C ALA A 15 2.48 22.85 12.36
N GLY A 16 3.18 21.84 12.90
CA GLY A 16 3.65 21.82 14.29
C GLY A 16 5.03 22.44 14.53
N ALA A 17 5.81 22.74 13.48
CA ALA A 17 7.19 23.23 13.62
C ALA A 17 7.33 24.78 13.58
N LEU A 18 6.22 25.52 13.55
CA LEU A 18 6.22 27.00 13.45
C LEU A 18 6.23 27.73 14.80
N PHE A 19 6.40 27.01 15.92
CA PHE A 19 6.53 27.60 17.26
C PHE A 19 7.54 26.81 18.10
N ARG A 20 8.84 27.10 17.92
CA ARG A 20 9.99 26.93 18.86
C ARG A 20 11.27 26.55 18.08
N GLU A 21 12.06 27.55 17.70
CA GLU A 21 13.51 27.41 17.54
C GLU A 21 14.20 28.66 18.10
N PRO A 22 15.09 28.53 19.10
CA PRO A 22 16.19 29.46 19.31
C PRO A 22 17.42 28.98 18.53
N LEU A 23 18.04 29.94 17.85
CA LEU A 23 19.32 29.87 17.14
C LEU A 23 20.45 29.28 18.01
N VAL A 24 21.17 28.27 17.52
CA VAL A 24 22.55 27.97 17.96
C VAL A 24 23.43 27.57 16.76
N TYR A 25 24.48 28.36 16.54
CA TYR A 25 25.60 28.18 15.62
C TYR A 25 26.60 27.15 16.17
N GLY A 26 27.22 26.31 15.32
CA GLY A 26 28.36 25.48 15.76
C GLY A 26 28.91 24.44 14.77
N SER A 27 29.89 24.88 13.99
CA SER A 27 31.02 24.16 13.35
C SER A 27 30.90 22.75 12.73
N SER A 28 31.31 22.72 11.46
CA SER A 28 31.65 21.63 10.54
C SER A 28 32.49 20.46 11.07
N ARG A 29 32.19 19.24 10.60
CA ARG A 29 33.16 18.26 10.07
C ARG A 29 32.48 17.35 9.04
N ALA A 30 33.15 17.18 7.90
CA ALA A 30 32.71 16.43 6.73
C ALA A 30 32.95 14.92 6.88
N CYS A 31 32.05 14.11 6.32
CA CYS A 31 32.34 12.73 5.91
C CYS A 31 31.56 12.38 4.63
N GLN A 32 32.22 11.63 3.76
CA GLN A 32 31.99 11.47 2.32
C GLN A 32 30.79 10.57 1.94
N PRO A 33 30.20 10.72 0.74
CA PRO A 33 29.24 9.76 0.19
C PRO A 33 29.95 8.63 -0.58
N TRP A 34 29.56 7.38 -0.31
CA TRP A 34 29.99 6.21 -1.08
C TRP A 34 29.30 6.18 -2.45
N ARG A 35 30.11 6.14 -3.51
CA ARG A 35 29.72 5.83 -4.90
C ARG A 35 29.66 4.32 -5.08
N CYS A 36 28.59 3.80 -5.67
CA CYS A 36 28.63 2.51 -6.36
C CYS A 36 29.12 2.73 -7.80
N GLN A 37 30.22 2.05 -8.15
CA GLN A 37 30.76 1.98 -9.51
C GLN A 37 30.10 0.82 -10.26
N SER A 38 29.67 1.09 -11.49
CA SER A 38 29.32 0.09 -12.50
C SER A 38 30.60 -0.44 -13.16
N GLY A 39 30.73 -1.76 -13.24
CA GLY A 39 31.78 -2.45 -14.00
C GLY A 39 31.40 -2.63 -15.48
N PRO A 40 32.39 -2.78 -16.39
CA PRO A 40 32.20 -2.61 -17.83
C PRO A 40 31.85 -3.91 -18.57
N ALA A 41 31.35 -3.70 -19.80
CA ALA A 41 30.99 -4.72 -20.77
C ALA A 41 32.16 -5.59 -21.22
N VAL A 42 31.89 -6.88 -21.43
CA VAL A 42 32.76 -7.82 -22.16
C VAL A 42 32.13 -8.10 -23.52
N VAL A 43 32.89 -7.80 -24.57
CA VAL A 43 32.60 -8.15 -25.96
C VAL A 43 33.29 -9.49 -26.23
N ALA A 44 32.54 -10.48 -26.72
CA ALA A 44 33.09 -11.71 -27.28
C ALA A 44 32.52 -11.92 -28.70
N THR A 45 33.43 -12.29 -29.58
CA THR A 45 33.34 -12.29 -31.04
C THR A 45 32.67 -13.53 -31.61
N THR A 46 32.06 -13.29 -32.77
CA THR A 46 31.45 -14.15 -33.80
C THR A 46 32.00 -15.57 -34.01
N GLU A 47 31.08 -16.53 -34.17
CA GLU A 47 31.22 -17.64 -35.13
C GLU A 47 29.93 -17.85 -35.93
N LYS A 48 30.09 -18.09 -37.22
CA LYS A 48 29.07 -18.25 -38.26
C LYS A 48 28.52 -19.69 -38.26
N ALA A 49 27.24 -19.88 -38.57
CA ALA A 49 26.79 -20.70 -39.72
C ALA A 49 25.28 -21.08 -39.65
N HIS A 50 24.59 -20.74 -40.73
CA HIS A 50 23.54 -21.50 -41.41
C HIS A 50 22.37 -22.12 -40.60
N HIS A 51 21.17 -21.55 -40.78
CA HIS A 51 20.09 -22.21 -41.54
C HIS A 51 18.87 -21.27 -41.63
N ALA A 52 18.57 -20.82 -42.84
CA ALA A 52 17.32 -20.13 -43.14
C ALA A 52 16.19 -21.16 -43.19
N LYS A 53 15.19 -21.03 -42.30
CA LYS A 53 13.86 -21.59 -42.48
C LYS A 53 12.87 -20.44 -42.46
N THR A 54 12.22 -20.25 -43.59
CA THR A 54 11.11 -19.34 -43.82
C THR A 54 9.95 -19.71 -42.88
N THR A 55 9.78 -18.98 -41.79
CA THR A 55 8.61 -19.06 -40.94
C THR A 55 7.45 -18.33 -41.63
N LYS A 56 6.34 -19.07 -41.84
CA LYS A 56 5.06 -18.51 -42.26
C LYS A 56 4.68 -17.34 -41.32
N PRO A 57 3.95 -16.31 -41.81
CA PRO A 57 3.43 -15.27 -40.94
C PRO A 57 2.55 -15.94 -39.88
N GLN A 58 2.98 -15.89 -38.61
CA GLN A 58 2.09 -16.24 -37.51
C GLN A 58 0.96 -15.21 -37.52
N ALA A 59 -0.25 -15.69 -37.79
CA ALA A 59 -1.46 -14.90 -37.61
C ALA A 59 -1.42 -14.29 -36.20
N GLN A 60 -1.50 -12.97 -36.10
CA GLN A 60 -1.68 -12.32 -34.80
C GLN A 60 -2.94 -12.93 -34.19
N PRO A 61 -2.86 -13.49 -32.96
CA PRO A 61 -4.06 -14.01 -32.32
C PRO A 61 -5.06 -12.85 -32.25
N GLU A 62 -6.27 -13.06 -32.79
CA GLU A 62 -7.38 -12.13 -32.61
C GLU A 62 -7.43 -11.74 -31.14
N ARG A 63 -7.29 -10.44 -30.85
CA ARG A 63 -7.33 -9.93 -29.47
C ARG A 63 -8.71 -10.23 -28.90
N ARG A 64 -8.85 -11.38 -28.23
CA ARG A 64 -10.07 -11.77 -27.54
C ARG A 64 -10.43 -10.67 -26.54
N LYS A 65 -11.70 -10.29 -26.53
CA LYS A 65 -12.26 -9.34 -25.57
C LYS A 65 -12.01 -9.87 -24.14
N PRO A 66 -11.58 -9.03 -23.18
CA PRO A 66 -11.37 -9.47 -21.81
C PRO A 66 -12.69 -9.98 -21.22
N LYS A 67 -12.63 -11.11 -20.51
CA LYS A 67 -13.80 -11.76 -19.91
C LYS A 67 -13.95 -11.39 -18.43
N THR A 68 -12.84 -11.42 -17.71
CA THR A 68 -12.78 -11.14 -16.27
C THR A 68 -11.86 -9.96 -15.99
N GLY A 69 -12.42 -8.88 -15.44
CA GLY A 69 -11.67 -7.72 -14.98
C GLY A 69 -11.31 -7.79 -13.50
N ILE A 70 -10.08 -7.45 -13.16
CA ILE A 70 -9.60 -7.36 -11.78
C ILE A 70 -9.28 -5.88 -11.48
N LEU A 71 -10.16 -5.23 -10.72
CA LEU A 71 -9.97 -3.85 -10.29
C LEU A 71 -9.09 -3.81 -9.04
N MET A 72 -7.81 -3.47 -9.22
CA MET A 72 -6.82 -3.34 -8.15
C MET A 72 -7.03 -2.01 -7.42
N LEU A 73 -7.61 -2.09 -6.22
CA LEU A 73 -7.99 -0.90 -5.43
C LEU A 73 -6.88 -0.50 -4.46
N ASN A 74 -6.42 0.74 -4.57
CA ASN A 74 -5.48 1.35 -3.62
C ASN A 74 -5.78 2.85 -3.50
N MET A 75 -5.22 3.55 -2.53
CA MET A 75 -5.37 5.01 -2.45
C MET A 75 -4.67 5.73 -3.61
N GLY A 76 -3.60 5.12 -4.13
CA GLY A 76 -2.69 5.73 -5.08
C GLY A 76 -1.77 6.78 -4.43
N GLY A 77 -0.97 7.44 -5.25
CA GLY A 77 -0.07 8.51 -4.82
C GLY A 77 0.34 9.34 -6.04
N PRO A 78 0.68 10.62 -5.84
CA PRO A 78 1.04 11.53 -6.93
C PRO A 78 2.30 11.03 -7.63
N GLU A 79 2.23 10.80 -8.95
CA GLU A 79 3.38 10.35 -9.77
C GLU A 79 4.42 11.47 -9.92
N THR A 80 3.98 12.71 -9.84
CA THR A 80 4.83 13.90 -9.93
C THR A 80 4.48 14.92 -8.85
N LEU A 81 5.41 15.84 -8.57
CA LEU A 81 5.17 16.94 -7.62
C LEU A 81 3.96 17.82 -8.00
N GLY A 82 3.62 17.91 -9.29
CA GLY A 82 2.47 18.69 -9.77
C GLY A 82 1.12 18.12 -9.33
N GLU A 83 1.02 16.81 -9.14
CA GLU A 83 -0.22 16.11 -8.79
C GLU A 83 -0.54 16.17 -7.30
N VAL A 84 0.41 16.61 -6.46
CA VAL A 84 0.27 16.61 -5.00
C VAL A 84 -0.96 17.39 -4.52
N GLN A 85 -1.27 18.53 -5.15
CA GLN A 85 -2.42 19.34 -4.75
C GLN A 85 -3.74 18.59 -4.97
N ASP A 86 -3.93 18.03 -6.17
CA ASP A 86 -5.16 17.34 -6.55
C ASP A 86 -5.34 16.05 -5.73
N PHE A 87 -4.24 15.35 -5.51
CA PHE A 87 -4.18 14.20 -4.63
C PHE A 87 -4.66 14.55 -3.21
N LEU A 88 -4.10 15.60 -2.59
CA LEU A 88 -4.51 16.04 -1.26
C LEU A 88 -5.97 16.52 -1.25
N GLN A 89 -6.40 17.25 -2.28
CA GLN A 89 -7.76 17.75 -2.38
C GLN A 89 -8.78 16.60 -2.39
N ARG A 90 -8.58 15.57 -3.22
CA ARG A 90 -9.46 14.38 -3.23
C ARG A 90 -9.47 13.65 -1.90
N LEU A 91 -8.29 13.52 -1.26
CA LEU A 91 -8.17 12.91 0.07
C LEU A 91 -8.96 13.67 1.15
N PHE A 92 -8.88 15.01 1.20
CA PHE A 92 -9.64 15.80 2.18
C PHE A 92 -11.13 15.91 1.87
N LEU A 93 -11.54 15.71 0.60
CA LEU A 93 -12.94 15.65 0.20
C LEU A 93 -13.61 14.31 0.54
N ASP A 94 -12.83 13.27 0.80
CA ASP A 94 -13.34 11.93 1.07
C ASP A 94 -14.06 11.83 2.42
N ARG A 95 -15.39 11.72 2.36
CA ARG A 95 -16.28 11.59 3.52
C ARG A 95 -16.26 10.20 4.17
N ASP A 96 -15.75 9.17 3.48
CA ASP A 96 -15.55 7.85 4.10
C ASP A 96 -14.31 7.82 4.99
N LEU A 97 -13.33 8.65 4.63
CA LEU A 97 -12.08 8.79 5.32
C LEU A 97 -12.26 9.69 6.55
N MET A 98 -12.68 10.94 6.33
CA MET A 98 -12.93 11.93 7.38
C MET A 98 -14.19 12.75 7.14
N THR A 99 -14.82 13.19 8.22
CA THR A 99 -15.88 14.20 8.17
C THR A 99 -15.37 15.52 8.74
N LEU A 100 -15.49 16.58 7.94
CA LEU A 100 -15.09 17.96 8.30
C LEU A 100 -16.29 18.92 8.23
N PRO A 101 -16.36 19.94 9.10
CA PRO A 101 -17.32 21.03 8.92
C PRO A 101 -17.13 21.71 7.57
N ILE A 102 -18.19 21.95 6.79
CA ILE A 102 -18.12 22.66 5.50
C ILE A 102 -17.02 22.06 4.57
N GLN A 103 -16.91 20.72 4.54
CA GLN A 103 -15.81 19.96 3.93
C GLN A 103 -15.47 20.39 2.50
N ASN A 104 -16.47 20.72 1.67
CA ASN A 104 -16.27 21.16 0.29
C ASN A 104 -15.49 22.48 0.18
N LYS A 105 -15.48 23.32 1.22
CA LYS A 105 -14.68 24.57 1.29
C LYS A 105 -13.37 24.36 2.05
N LEU A 106 -13.39 23.61 3.16
CA LEU A 106 -12.18 23.37 3.96
C LEU A 106 -11.17 22.47 3.25
N ALA A 107 -11.62 21.45 2.52
CA ALA A 107 -10.73 20.49 1.88
C ALA A 107 -9.77 21.14 0.85
N PRO A 108 -10.24 21.97 -0.12
CA PRO A 108 -9.34 22.69 -1.02
C PRO A 108 -8.36 23.63 -0.29
N PHE A 109 -8.82 24.31 0.77
CA PHE A 109 -7.97 25.20 1.57
C PHE A 109 -6.86 24.43 2.29
N ILE A 110 -7.21 23.31 2.96
CA ILE A 110 -6.26 22.44 3.66
C ILE A 110 -5.27 21.82 2.67
N ALA A 111 -5.75 21.37 1.50
CA ALA A 111 -4.90 20.83 0.44
C ALA A 111 -3.86 21.86 0.00
N LYS A 112 -4.30 23.05 -0.46
CA LYS A 112 -3.40 24.12 -0.91
C LYS A 112 -2.36 24.52 0.14
N ARG A 113 -2.77 24.63 1.41
CA ARG A 113 -1.86 24.97 2.51
C ARG A 113 -0.77 23.92 2.73
N ARG A 114 -1.06 22.65 2.47
CA ARG A 114 -0.17 21.51 2.77
C ARG A 114 0.65 21.04 1.58
N THR A 115 0.22 21.34 0.36
CA THR A 115 0.92 20.99 -0.88
C THR A 115 2.43 21.25 -0.81
N PRO A 116 2.94 22.43 -0.38
CA PRO A 116 4.37 22.69 -0.42
C PRO A 116 5.21 21.72 0.43
N LYS A 117 4.73 21.34 1.62
CA LYS A 117 5.46 20.37 2.44
C LYS A 117 5.42 18.97 1.82
N ILE A 118 4.26 18.55 1.32
CA ILE A 118 4.14 17.21 0.74
C ILE A 118 4.97 17.09 -0.54
N GLN A 119 5.03 18.14 -1.35
CA GLN A 119 5.95 18.23 -2.48
C GLN A 119 7.41 18.07 -2.04
N GLU A 120 7.82 18.75 -0.97
CA GLU A 120 9.18 18.59 -0.42
C GLU A 120 9.46 17.13 -0.01
N GLN A 121 8.50 16.45 0.62
CA GLN A 121 8.68 15.05 1.02
C GLN A 121 8.76 14.11 -0.19
N TYR A 122 7.90 14.27 -1.20
CA TYR A 122 8.00 13.53 -2.46
C TYR A 122 9.31 13.84 -3.20
N ARG A 123 9.79 15.09 -3.16
CA ARG A 123 11.07 15.49 -3.75
C ARG A 123 12.24 14.74 -3.11
N ARG A 124 12.22 14.53 -1.80
CA ARG A 124 13.28 13.81 -1.08
C ARG A 124 13.37 12.32 -1.42
N ILE A 125 12.33 11.74 -2.01
CA ILE A 125 12.27 10.31 -2.38
C ILE A 125 12.35 10.06 -3.89
N GLY A 126 12.66 11.10 -4.69
CA GLY A 126 12.81 10.98 -6.15
C GLY A 126 11.79 11.74 -6.99
N GLY A 127 10.86 12.48 -6.38
CA GLY A 127 9.94 13.40 -7.08
C GLY A 127 8.49 12.93 -7.22
N GLY A 128 8.15 11.74 -6.73
CA GLY A 128 6.81 11.18 -6.83
C GLY A 128 6.67 9.81 -6.17
N SER A 129 5.45 9.27 -6.18
CA SER A 129 5.12 7.94 -5.68
C SER A 129 5.36 6.87 -6.76
N PRO A 130 6.07 5.77 -6.44
CA PRO A 130 6.27 4.67 -7.39
C PRO A 130 5.07 3.69 -7.44
N ILE A 131 3.98 3.97 -6.72
CA ILE A 131 2.87 3.03 -6.52
C ILE A 131 2.21 2.58 -7.82
N LYS A 132 2.04 3.45 -8.81
CA LYS A 132 1.44 3.08 -10.10
C LYS A 132 2.32 2.12 -10.87
N MET A 133 3.62 2.38 -10.93
CA MET A 133 4.60 1.50 -11.56
C MET A 133 4.58 0.11 -10.92
N TRP A 134 4.62 0.03 -9.58
CA TRP A 134 4.59 -1.25 -8.88
C TRP A 134 3.25 -1.98 -9.05
N THR A 135 2.13 -1.27 -8.96
CA THR A 135 0.79 -1.84 -9.16
C THR A 135 0.63 -2.39 -10.57
N SER A 136 1.09 -1.68 -11.60
CA SER A 136 1.08 -2.20 -12.98
C SER A 136 1.91 -3.46 -13.13
N LYS A 137 3.15 -3.47 -12.60
CA LYS A 137 4.03 -4.65 -12.69
C LYS A 137 3.43 -5.87 -11.97
N GLN A 138 2.81 -5.65 -10.81
CA GLN A 138 2.09 -6.68 -10.06
C GLN A 138 0.84 -7.17 -10.83
N GLY A 139 0.09 -6.25 -11.44
CA GLY A 139 -1.09 -6.56 -12.26
C GLY A 139 -0.75 -7.38 -13.50
N GLU A 140 0.32 -7.03 -14.21
CA GLU A 140 0.85 -7.76 -15.37
C GLU A 140 1.27 -9.19 -14.97
N GLY A 141 2.03 -9.31 -13.88
CA GLY A 141 2.46 -10.61 -13.35
C GLY A 141 1.29 -11.49 -12.91
N MET A 142 0.29 -10.89 -12.26
CA MET A 142 -0.94 -11.56 -11.83
C MET A 142 -1.76 -12.07 -13.02
N VAL A 143 -2.02 -11.23 -14.03
CA VAL A 143 -2.83 -11.60 -15.20
C VAL A 143 -2.17 -12.73 -15.99
N LYS A 144 -0.85 -12.68 -16.19
CA LYS A 144 -0.12 -13.74 -16.88
C LYS A 144 -0.35 -15.11 -16.22
N LEU A 145 -0.27 -15.16 -14.88
CA LEU A 145 -0.49 -16.39 -14.12
C LEU A 145 -1.98 -16.81 -14.13
N LEU A 146 -2.90 -15.85 -14.06
CA LEU A 146 -4.34 -16.15 -14.06
C LEU A 146 -4.83 -16.76 -15.37
N ASP A 147 -4.32 -16.30 -16.51
CA ASP A 147 -4.66 -16.87 -17.82
C ASP A 147 -4.21 -18.34 -17.94
N GLU A 148 -3.15 -18.74 -17.23
CA GLU A 148 -2.70 -20.14 -17.13
C GLU A 148 -3.52 -20.93 -16.08
N LEU A 149 -3.80 -20.34 -14.92
CA LEU A 149 -4.47 -21.01 -13.79
C LEU A 149 -5.98 -21.21 -14.01
N SER A 150 -6.65 -20.28 -14.71
CA SER A 150 -8.11 -20.24 -14.86
C SER A 150 -8.53 -19.95 -16.31
N PRO A 151 -8.23 -20.86 -17.26
CA PRO A 151 -8.51 -20.65 -18.68
C PRO A 151 -10.00 -20.39 -18.99
N ASP A 152 -10.92 -20.92 -18.17
CA ASP A 152 -12.38 -20.72 -18.34
C ASP A 152 -12.85 -19.28 -18.10
N THR A 153 -12.07 -18.50 -17.34
CA THR A 153 -12.35 -17.08 -17.05
C THR A 153 -11.41 -16.11 -17.77
N ALA A 154 -10.47 -16.64 -18.55
CA ALA A 154 -9.58 -15.87 -19.41
C ALA A 154 -10.32 -15.33 -20.67
N PRO A 155 -9.84 -14.27 -21.33
CA PRO A 155 -8.69 -13.45 -20.95
C PRO A 155 -8.97 -12.59 -19.73
N HIS A 156 -8.05 -12.57 -18.77
CA HIS A 156 -8.11 -11.67 -17.63
C HIS A 156 -7.51 -10.31 -18.00
N LYS A 157 -8.02 -9.22 -17.41
CA LYS A 157 -7.43 -7.89 -17.52
C LYS A 157 -7.44 -7.22 -16.15
N TYR A 158 -6.30 -6.68 -15.74
CA TYR A 158 -6.25 -5.86 -14.53
C TYR A 158 -6.58 -4.40 -14.87
N TYR A 159 -7.19 -3.71 -13.92
CA TYR A 159 -7.47 -2.28 -13.98
C TYR A 159 -6.98 -1.66 -12.67
N ILE A 160 -6.34 -0.50 -12.74
CA ILE A 160 -5.93 0.22 -11.55
C ILE A 160 -7.06 1.17 -11.14
N GLY A 161 -7.57 1.00 -9.93
CA GLY A 161 -8.57 1.90 -9.34
C GLY A 161 -7.98 2.63 -8.15
N PHE A 162 -7.38 3.79 -8.39
CA PHE A 162 -6.88 4.63 -7.32
C PHE A 162 -7.97 5.52 -6.73
N ARG A 163 -7.91 5.75 -5.42
CA ARG A 163 -8.94 6.55 -4.74
C ARG A 163 -8.75 8.06 -4.92
N TYR A 164 -7.50 8.52 -5.00
CA TYR A 164 -7.15 9.96 -4.93
C TYR A 164 -6.29 10.48 -6.08
N VAL A 165 -5.84 9.63 -7.01
CA VAL A 165 -5.08 10.00 -8.22
C VAL A 165 -5.58 9.21 -9.42
N HIS A 166 -5.17 9.62 -10.61
CA HIS A 166 -5.49 8.90 -11.84
C HIS A 166 -4.64 7.62 -11.99
N PRO A 167 -5.18 6.52 -12.55
CA PRO A 167 -6.58 6.32 -12.90
C PRO A 167 -7.45 6.19 -11.65
N LEU A 168 -8.49 7.01 -11.56
CA LEU A 168 -9.45 7.01 -10.46
C LEU A 168 -10.31 5.74 -10.50
N THR A 169 -10.91 5.41 -9.36
CA THR A 169 -11.80 4.25 -9.24
C THR A 169 -12.95 4.35 -10.25
N GLU A 170 -13.52 5.54 -10.42
CA GLU A 170 -14.61 5.84 -11.34
C GLU A 170 -14.17 5.67 -12.81
N GLU A 171 -12.98 6.15 -13.18
CA GLU A 171 -12.43 6.00 -14.54
C GLU A 171 -12.17 4.54 -14.90
N ALA A 172 -11.66 3.76 -13.93
CA ALA A 172 -11.45 2.34 -14.10
C ALA A 172 -12.77 1.58 -14.29
N ILE A 173 -13.82 1.93 -13.53
CA ILE A 173 -15.16 1.32 -13.73
C ILE A 173 -15.70 1.67 -15.11
N GLU A 174 -15.54 2.92 -15.57
CA GLU A 174 -15.97 3.33 -16.91
C GLU A 174 -15.22 2.58 -18.03
N GLU A 175 -13.93 2.31 -17.86
CA GLU A 175 -13.17 1.45 -18.78
C GLU A 175 -13.68 0.00 -18.74
N MET A 176 -13.88 -0.56 -17.56
CA MET A 176 -14.40 -1.92 -17.37
C MET A 176 -15.78 -2.12 -18.00
N GLU A 177 -16.69 -1.16 -17.84
CA GLU A 177 -18.02 -1.17 -18.46
C GLU A 177 -17.93 -1.07 -19.99
N ARG A 178 -17.05 -0.21 -20.52
CA ARG A 178 -16.81 -0.09 -21.98
C ARG A 178 -16.20 -1.34 -22.58
N ASP A 179 -15.30 -1.98 -21.85
CA ASP A 179 -14.70 -3.26 -22.22
C ASP A 179 -15.71 -4.41 -22.15
N GLY A 180 -16.91 -4.19 -21.60
CA GLY A 180 -18.05 -5.11 -21.60
C GLY A 180 -17.72 -6.47 -20.99
N LEU A 181 -17.05 -6.45 -19.84
CA LEU A 181 -16.65 -7.62 -19.09
C LEU A 181 -17.86 -8.45 -18.64
N GLU A 182 -17.68 -9.77 -18.52
CA GLU A 182 -18.69 -10.63 -17.89
C GLU A 182 -18.61 -10.56 -16.36
N ARG A 183 -17.39 -10.51 -15.83
CA ARG A 183 -17.10 -10.54 -14.38
C ARG A 183 -16.15 -9.42 -14.00
N ALA A 184 -16.42 -8.80 -12.85
CA ALA A 184 -15.57 -7.80 -12.22
C ALA A 184 -15.24 -8.20 -10.77
N ILE A 185 -13.95 -8.16 -10.43
CA ILE A 185 -13.46 -8.45 -9.08
C ILE A 185 -12.83 -7.18 -8.52
N ALA A 186 -13.48 -6.58 -7.52
CA ALA A 186 -12.89 -5.51 -6.71
C ALA A 186 -11.83 -6.13 -5.79
N PHE A 187 -10.56 -6.01 -6.15
CA PHE A 187 -9.46 -6.61 -5.41
C PHE A 187 -8.68 -5.54 -4.66
N THR A 188 -8.93 -5.46 -3.34
CA THR A 188 -8.18 -4.54 -2.49
C THR A 188 -6.69 -4.89 -2.48
N GLN A 189 -5.83 -3.88 -2.59
CA GLN A 189 -4.38 -4.01 -2.45
C GLN A 189 -3.91 -3.81 -1.01
N TYR A 190 -4.85 -3.65 -0.07
CA TYR A 190 -4.60 -3.64 1.37
C TYR A 190 -4.88 -5.04 1.94
N PRO A 191 -3.87 -5.80 2.39
CA PRO A 191 -4.13 -7.12 2.97
C PRO A 191 -5.06 -7.05 4.19
N GLN A 192 -4.92 -5.99 4.99
CA GLN A 192 -5.71 -5.74 6.19
C GLN A 192 -6.80 -4.71 5.91
N TYR A 193 -8.06 -5.07 6.16
CA TYR A 193 -9.21 -4.20 5.93
C TYR A 193 -9.24 -3.05 6.94
N SER A 194 -9.34 -1.81 6.45
CA SER A 194 -9.84 -0.68 7.23
C SER A 194 -11.04 -0.06 6.52
N CYS A 195 -12.01 0.47 7.28
CA CYS A 195 -13.08 1.29 6.70
C CYS A 195 -12.51 2.54 6.02
N SER A 196 -11.34 3.01 6.46
CA SER A 196 -10.64 4.17 5.92
C SER A 196 -9.79 3.87 4.68
N THR A 197 -9.64 2.60 4.26
CA THR A 197 -8.87 2.21 3.06
C THR A 197 -9.74 1.41 2.10
N THR A 198 -9.84 0.08 2.28
CA THR A 198 -10.72 -0.80 1.49
C THR A 198 -12.16 -0.30 1.55
N GLY A 199 -12.66 0.08 2.72
CA GLY A 199 -14.03 0.58 2.87
C GLY A 199 -14.34 1.80 2.01
N SER A 200 -13.43 2.79 1.95
CA SER A 200 -13.58 3.96 1.08
C SER A 200 -13.58 3.57 -0.40
N SER A 201 -12.69 2.66 -0.81
CA SER A 201 -12.59 2.20 -2.21
C SER A 201 -13.84 1.43 -2.65
N LEU A 202 -14.35 0.54 -1.80
CA LEU A 202 -15.60 -0.19 -2.08
C LEU A 202 -16.82 0.76 -2.07
N ASN A 203 -16.85 1.74 -1.16
CA ASN A 203 -17.89 2.77 -1.16
C ASN A 203 -17.86 3.63 -2.42
N ALA A 204 -16.68 3.88 -3.01
CA ALA A 204 -16.56 4.58 -4.28
C ALA A 204 -17.22 3.81 -5.43
N ILE A 205 -17.05 2.48 -5.49
CA ILE A 205 -17.75 1.63 -6.48
C ILE A 205 -19.28 1.74 -6.33
N TYR A 206 -19.79 1.61 -5.10
CA TYR A 206 -21.22 1.78 -4.85
C TYR A 206 -21.72 3.19 -5.23
N ARG A 207 -20.98 4.24 -4.85
CA ARG A 207 -21.35 5.62 -5.18
C ARG A 207 -21.38 5.87 -6.68
N TYR A 208 -20.39 5.36 -7.41
CA TYR A 208 -20.36 5.50 -8.87
C TYR A 208 -21.68 5.05 -9.50
N TYR A 209 -22.11 3.80 -9.25
CA TYR A 209 -23.36 3.28 -9.81
C TYR A 209 -24.61 4.03 -9.32
N ASN A 210 -24.59 4.46 -8.05
CA ASN A 210 -25.67 5.26 -7.48
C ASN A 210 -25.77 6.66 -8.11
N GLU A 211 -24.65 7.29 -8.45
CA GLU A 211 -24.56 8.63 -9.02
C GLU A 211 -24.87 8.63 -10.53
N VAL A 212 -24.37 7.65 -11.30
CA VAL A 212 -24.71 7.50 -12.73
C VAL A 212 -26.13 6.99 -12.96
N GLY A 213 -26.81 6.51 -11.91
CA GLY A 213 -28.20 6.05 -11.97
C GLY A 213 -28.43 4.77 -12.76
N ARG A 214 -27.38 3.95 -12.97
CA ARG A 214 -27.43 2.70 -13.75
C ARG A 214 -26.98 1.53 -12.89
N LYS A 215 -27.55 0.34 -13.15
CA LYS A 215 -27.04 -0.91 -12.58
C LYS A 215 -25.77 -1.35 -13.35
N PRO A 216 -24.85 -2.07 -12.70
CA PRO A 216 -23.70 -2.66 -13.39
C PRO A 216 -24.11 -3.54 -14.58
N THR A 217 -23.34 -3.49 -15.67
CA THR A 217 -23.51 -4.45 -16.79
C THR A 217 -22.70 -5.74 -16.61
N MET A 218 -21.81 -5.75 -15.61
CA MET A 218 -20.92 -6.86 -15.25
C MET A 218 -21.21 -7.39 -13.85
N LYS A 219 -20.87 -8.67 -13.61
CA LYS A 219 -21.09 -9.34 -12.31
C LYS A 219 -19.99 -9.01 -11.33
N TRP A 220 -20.31 -8.26 -10.27
CA TRP A 220 -19.33 -7.87 -9.27
C TRP A 220 -19.11 -8.93 -8.19
N SER A 221 -17.88 -9.00 -7.71
CA SER A 221 -17.49 -9.62 -6.45
C SER A 221 -16.29 -8.88 -5.87
N THR A 222 -15.88 -9.17 -4.64
CA THR A 222 -14.78 -8.48 -3.99
C THR A 222 -13.89 -9.42 -3.19
N ILE A 223 -12.58 -9.20 -3.31
CA ILE A 223 -11.58 -9.70 -2.38
C ILE A 223 -11.29 -8.50 -1.47
N ASP A 224 -12.02 -8.41 -0.35
CA ASP A 224 -11.99 -7.25 0.54
C ASP A 224 -10.88 -7.31 1.60
N ARG A 225 -10.28 -8.49 1.84
CA ARG A 225 -9.17 -8.66 2.80
C ARG A 225 -8.44 -9.97 2.57
N TRP A 226 -7.18 -10.03 2.97
CA TRP A 226 -6.30 -11.18 2.81
C TRP A 226 -5.08 -11.15 3.77
N PRO A 227 -5.28 -10.86 5.09
CA PRO A 227 -4.19 -10.53 6.01
C PRO A 227 -3.22 -11.69 6.29
N THR A 228 -3.66 -12.93 6.10
CA THR A 228 -2.90 -14.14 6.45
C THR A 228 -2.68 -15.07 5.26
N HIS A 229 -2.75 -14.56 4.04
CA HIS A 229 -2.50 -15.35 2.83
C HIS A 229 -1.09 -15.98 2.89
N PRO A 230 -0.94 -17.30 2.70
CA PRO A 230 0.35 -17.97 2.92
C PRO A 230 1.51 -17.38 2.11
N LEU A 231 1.27 -16.98 0.85
CA LEU A 231 2.33 -16.41 0.00
C LEU A 231 2.65 -14.96 0.38
N LEU A 232 1.69 -14.19 0.91
CA LEU A 232 1.97 -12.88 1.52
C LEU A 232 2.93 -13.04 2.72
N ILE A 233 2.60 -13.99 3.61
CA ILE A 233 3.39 -14.26 4.81
C ILE A 233 4.81 -14.72 4.43
N GLN A 234 4.92 -15.58 3.41
CA GLN A 234 6.21 -16.01 2.88
C GLN A 234 7.02 -14.83 2.32
N CYS A 235 6.41 -13.93 1.53
CA CYS A 235 7.11 -12.76 1.01
C CYS A 235 7.68 -11.89 2.13
N PHE A 236 6.91 -11.63 3.19
CA PHE A 236 7.41 -10.86 4.34
C PHE A 236 8.54 -11.58 5.08
N ALA A 237 8.39 -12.89 5.32
CA ALA A 237 9.43 -13.69 5.98
C ALA A 237 10.73 -13.67 5.18
N ASP A 238 10.67 -13.88 3.86
CA ASP A 238 11.83 -13.86 2.96
C ASP A 238 12.54 -12.50 2.98
N HIS A 239 11.78 -11.40 2.93
CA HIS A 239 12.33 -10.04 2.98
C HIS A 239 12.95 -9.71 4.34
N ILE A 240 12.37 -10.20 5.44
CA ILE A 240 12.94 -10.04 6.79
C ILE A 240 14.25 -10.81 6.92
N LEU A 241 14.29 -12.08 6.48
CA LEU A 241 15.51 -12.90 6.54
C LEU A 241 16.63 -12.26 5.71
N LYS A 242 16.32 -11.84 4.49
CA LYS A 242 17.27 -11.12 3.61
C LYS A 242 17.83 -9.86 4.28
N GLU A 243 16.99 -9.06 4.94
CA GLU A 243 17.46 -7.83 5.59
C GLU A 243 18.22 -8.11 6.90
N LEU A 244 17.89 -9.18 7.63
CA LEU A 244 18.66 -9.65 8.79
C LEU A 244 20.08 -10.07 8.40
N ASP A 245 20.27 -10.59 7.19
CA ASP A 245 21.61 -10.93 6.66
C ASP A 245 22.51 -9.70 6.46
N HIS A 246 21.94 -8.50 6.41
CA HIS A 246 22.68 -7.24 6.30
C HIS A 246 23.08 -6.60 7.64
N PHE A 247 22.68 -7.21 8.77
CA PHE A 247 23.24 -6.86 10.08
C PHE A 247 24.54 -7.66 10.33
N PRO A 248 25.48 -7.13 11.15
CA PRO A 248 26.63 -7.91 11.61
C PRO A 248 26.18 -9.23 12.24
N GLU A 249 26.89 -10.32 11.91
CA GLU A 249 26.51 -11.68 12.31
C GLU A 249 26.36 -11.79 13.83
N GLU A 250 27.28 -11.19 14.58
CA GLU A 250 27.31 -11.14 16.04
C GLU A 250 26.18 -10.30 16.66
N LYS A 251 25.51 -9.45 15.87
CA LYS A 251 24.38 -8.61 16.30
C LYS A 251 23.04 -9.14 15.84
N ARG A 252 23.01 -10.07 14.89
CA ARG A 252 21.79 -10.53 14.21
C ARG A 252 20.74 -11.07 15.16
N SER A 253 21.13 -11.82 16.19
CA SER A 253 20.21 -12.35 17.22
C SER A 253 19.65 -11.29 18.17
N GLU A 254 20.32 -10.13 18.31
CA GLU A 254 19.89 -9.03 19.17
C GLU A 254 18.93 -8.05 18.47
N VAL A 255 18.82 -8.13 17.13
CA VAL A 255 17.97 -7.26 16.31
C VAL A 255 16.53 -7.33 16.80
N VAL A 256 15.93 -6.16 17.02
CA VAL A 256 14.50 -6.03 17.33
C VAL A 256 13.73 -5.77 16.04
N ILE A 257 12.76 -6.63 15.73
CA ILE A 257 11.89 -6.45 14.57
C ILE A 257 10.71 -5.53 14.97
N LEU A 258 10.65 -4.36 14.36
CA LEU A 258 9.55 -3.41 14.50
C LEU A 258 8.66 -3.47 13.25
N PHE A 259 7.56 -4.20 13.37
CA PHE A 259 6.49 -4.13 12.36
C PHE A 259 5.81 -2.78 12.48
N SER A 260 5.94 -1.95 11.46
CA SER A 260 5.36 -0.62 11.41
C SER A 260 4.19 -0.59 10.43
N ALA A 261 3.03 -0.23 10.94
CA ALA A 261 1.79 -0.08 10.18
C ALA A 261 1.26 1.35 10.37
N HIS A 262 0.54 1.92 9.40
CA HIS A 262 -0.07 3.23 9.58
C HIS A 262 -1.06 3.21 10.74
N SER A 263 -0.95 4.20 11.62
CA SER A 263 -1.86 4.35 12.75
C SER A 263 -3.27 4.75 12.30
N LEU A 264 -4.25 4.54 13.18
CA LEU A 264 -5.60 5.06 13.05
C LEU A 264 -5.93 5.97 14.24
N PRO A 265 -6.73 7.03 14.06
CA PRO A 265 -7.24 7.80 15.19
C PRO A 265 -8.04 6.89 16.11
N MET A 266 -7.95 7.10 17.43
CA MET A 266 -8.69 6.28 18.39
C MET A 266 -10.20 6.33 18.19
N SER A 267 -10.75 7.42 17.63
CA SER A 267 -12.18 7.47 17.25
C SER A 267 -12.58 6.48 16.15
N VAL A 268 -11.65 6.08 15.28
CA VAL A 268 -11.86 5.03 14.26
C VAL A 268 -11.67 3.65 14.87
N VAL A 269 -10.64 3.47 15.70
CA VAL A 269 -10.42 2.20 16.41
C VAL A 269 -11.63 1.87 17.30
N ASN A 270 -12.05 2.82 18.12
CA ASN A 270 -13.12 2.64 19.10
C ASN A 270 -14.51 2.46 18.48
N ARG A 271 -14.74 2.84 17.21
CA ARG A 271 -15.99 2.48 16.52
C ARG A 271 -16.04 1.03 16.04
N GLY A 272 -14.91 0.32 16.14
CA GLY A 272 -14.74 -1.09 15.78
C GLY A 272 -14.20 -1.30 14.36
N ASP A 273 -13.20 -0.52 13.97
CA ASP A 273 -12.46 -0.78 12.72
C ASP A 273 -11.62 -2.06 12.87
N PRO A 274 -11.69 -3.02 11.92
CA PRO A 274 -11.05 -4.33 12.09
C PRO A 274 -9.54 -4.32 11.85
N TYR A 275 -9.00 -3.25 11.27
CA TYR A 275 -7.60 -3.13 10.84
C TYR A 275 -6.57 -3.50 11.93
N PRO A 276 -6.66 -3.01 13.18
CA PRO A 276 -5.64 -3.34 14.18
C PRO A 276 -5.52 -4.85 14.46
N GLN A 277 -6.65 -5.56 14.46
CA GLN A 277 -6.69 -7.00 14.68
C GLN A 277 -6.10 -7.76 13.47
N GLU A 278 -6.44 -7.34 12.25
CA GLU A 278 -5.93 -7.98 11.03
C GLU A 278 -4.42 -7.75 10.83
N VAL A 279 -3.91 -6.56 11.19
CA VAL A 279 -2.45 -6.30 11.22
C VAL A 279 -1.78 -7.19 12.26
N GLY A 280 -2.35 -7.29 13.46
CA GLY A 280 -1.85 -8.19 14.51
C GLY A 280 -1.79 -9.65 14.04
N ALA A 281 -2.80 -10.11 13.31
CA ALA A 281 -2.83 -11.46 12.72
C ALA A 281 -1.73 -11.66 11.67
N THR A 282 -1.49 -10.66 10.81
CA THR A 282 -0.40 -10.70 9.81
C THR A 282 0.96 -10.83 10.51
N VAL A 283 1.22 -9.97 11.50
CA VAL A 283 2.47 -9.96 12.28
C VAL A 283 2.70 -11.31 12.96
N HIS A 284 1.66 -11.86 13.60
CA HIS A 284 1.77 -13.14 14.29
C HIS A 284 2.15 -14.28 13.32
N ARG A 285 1.50 -14.33 12.15
CA ARG A 285 1.76 -15.35 11.12
C ARG A 285 3.16 -15.22 10.50
N VAL A 286 3.67 -14.00 10.31
CA VAL A 286 5.05 -13.78 9.87
C VAL A 286 6.06 -14.29 10.91
N MET A 287 5.86 -13.96 12.19
CA MET A 287 6.79 -14.40 13.24
C MET A 287 6.74 -15.92 13.48
N GLU A 288 5.57 -16.54 13.31
CA GLU A 288 5.41 -18.00 13.32
C GLU A 288 6.17 -18.64 12.15
N GLN A 289 6.03 -18.11 10.93
CA GLN A 289 6.75 -18.57 9.75
C GLN A 289 8.28 -18.47 9.92
N LEU A 290 8.76 -17.44 10.61
CA LEU A 290 10.18 -17.25 10.90
C LEU A 290 10.71 -18.18 12.00
N GLY A 291 9.84 -18.78 12.82
CA GLY A 291 10.24 -19.59 13.98
C GLY A 291 10.70 -18.75 15.19
N TYR A 292 10.26 -17.49 15.29
CA TYR A 292 10.59 -16.56 16.39
C TYR A 292 12.11 -16.38 16.70
N PRO A 293 12.99 -16.16 15.71
CA PRO A 293 14.43 -16.03 15.94
C PRO A 293 14.80 -14.71 16.66
N ASN A 294 13.95 -13.69 16.55
CA ASN A 294 14.18 -12.34 17.06
C ASN A 294 12.95 -11.83 17.85
N PRO A 295 13.16 -10.97 18.87
CA PRO A 295 12.06 -10.29 19.53
C PRO A 295 11.41 -9.28 18.59
N TYR A 296 10.09 -9.12 18.72
CA TYR A 296 9.33 -8.21 17.86
C TYR A 296 8.31 -7.36 18.61
N ARG A 297 7.90 -6.25 18.00
CA ARG A 297 6.73 -5.45 18.39
C ARG A 297 5.99 -4.94 17.15
N LEU A 298 4.66 -4.84 17.28
CA LEU A 298 3.82 -4.08 16.36
C LEU A 298 3.72 -2.64 16.88
N VAL A 299 4.12 -1.70 16.04
CA VAL A 299 4.11 -0.26 16.32
C VAL A 299 3.37 0.45 15.19
N TRP A 300 2.96 1.69 15.44
CA TRP A 300 2.13 2.44 14.51
C TRP A 300 2.85 3.70 14.08
N GLN A 301 2.97 3.94 12.78
CA GLN A 301 3.58 5.15 12.25
C GLN A 301 2.55 6.21 11.92
N SER A 302 3.04 7.39 11.54
CA SER A 302 2.22 8.32 10.77
C SER A 302 1.07 8.96 11.57
N LYS A 303 1.15 9.05 12.91
CA LYS A 303 0.22 9.84 13.73
C LYS A 303 0.25 11.29 13.31
N VAL A 304 -0.94 11.89 13.24
CA VAL A 304 -1.05 13.31 12.93
C VAL A 304 -2.14 14.09 13.61
N GLY A 305 -1.80 15.36 13.87
CA GLY A 305 -2.65 16.28 14.58
C GLY A 305 -2.66 16.02 16.09
N PRO A 306 -3.45 16.79 16.84
CA PRO A 306 -3.43 16.77 18.30
C PRO A 306 -4.29 15.65 18.90
N VAL A 307 -5.15 15.00 18.09
CA VAL A 307 -6.08 13.98 18.58
C VAL A 307 -5.34 12.69 18.98
N PRO A 308 -5.91 11.82 19.82
CA PRO A 308 -5.33 10.52 20.14
C PRO A 308 -5.34 9.56 18.95
N TRP A 309 -4.23 8.84 18.75
CA TRP A 309 -4.06 7.80 17.73
C TRP A 309 -3.59 6.50 18.39
N LEU A 310 -3.81 5.39 17.69
CA LEU A 310 -3.34 4.08 18.11
C LEU A 310 -1.81 4.09 18.25
N GLY A 311 -1.32 3.67 19.40
CA GLY A 311 0.11 3.60 19.73
C GLY A 311 0.57 2.17 20.06
N PRO A 312 1.86 1.98 20.38
CA PRO A 312 2.91 3.01 20.47
C PRO A 312 3.31 3.58 19.09
N GLN A 313 3.79 4.83 19.07
CA GLN A 313 4.28 5.46 17.84
C GLN A 313 5.65 4.91 17.43
N THR A 314 5.91 4.78 16.13
CA THR A 314 7.15 4.16 15.60
C THR A 314 8.39 4.96 16.00
N ASP A 315 8.35 6.29 15.92
CA ASP A 315 9.42 7.18 16.37
C ASP A 315 9.68 7.08 17.88
N GLU A 316 8.62 7.15 18.69
CA GLU A 316 8.72 7.01 20.15
C GLU A 316 9.24 5.62 20.55
N ALA A 317 8.84 4.56 19.83
CA ALA A 317 9.31 3.20 20.07
C ALA A 317 10.80 3.03 19.71
N ILE A 318 11.25 3.55 18.57
CA ILE A 318 12.67 3.53 18.18
C ILE A 318 13.51 4.25 19.24
N LYS A 319 13.12 5.47 19.61
CA LYS A 319 13.80 6.25 20.65
C LYS A 319 13.84 5.49 21.97
N GLY A 320 12.68 5.02 22.44
CA GLY A 320 12.58 4.30 23.71
C GLY A 320 13.34 2.98 23.76
N LEU A 321 13.47 2.28 22.62
CA LEU A 321 14.30 1.07 22.48
C LEU A 321 15.78 1.39 22.57
N CYS A 322 16.25 2.43 21.86
CA CYS A 322 17.64 2.86 21.90
C CYS A 322 18.06 3.32 23.30
N GLU A 323 17.21 4.10 23.99
CA GLU A 323 17.40 4.51 25.38
C GLU A 323 17.48 3.32 26.36
N ARG A 324 16.91 2.18 25.98
CA ARG A 324 16.94 0.91 26.73
C ARG A 324 18.00 -0.07 26.20
N GLY A 325 18.97 0.41 25.44
CA GLY A 325 20.12 -0.37 24.96
C GLY A 325 19.85 -1.24 23.73
N ARG A 326 18.66 -1.18 23.12
CA ARG A 326 18.34 -1.93 21.89
C ARG A 326 18.72 -1.10 20.68
N LYS A 327 19.94 -1.29 20.19
CA LYS A 327 20.58 -0.46 19.16
C LYS A 327 20.50 -0.98 17.72
N ASN A 328 20.00 -2.21 17.56
CA ASN A 328 19.86 -2.90 16.27
C ASN A 328 18.37 -3.12 16.00
N ILE A 329 17.81 -2.39 15.03
CA ILE A 329 16.36 -2.35 14.77
C ILE A 329 16.09 -2.60 13.29
N LEU A 330 15.21 -3.55 12.99
CA LEU A 330 14.70 -3.82 11.66
C LEU A 330 13.24 -3.35 11.55
N LEU A 331 12.99 -2.35 10.72
CA LEU A 331 11.65 -1.83 10.40
C LEU A 331 11.01 -2.66 9.30
N VAL A 332 9.76 -3.08 9.48
CA VAL A 332 9.02 -3.88 8.49
C VAL A 332 7.71 -3.17 8.10
N PRO A 333 7.55 -2.72 6.84
CA PRO A 333 6.29 -2.13 6.38
C PRO A 333 5.24 -3.22 6.17
N ILE A 334 4.46 -3.52 7.21
CA ILE A 334 3.61 -4.73 7.25
C ILE A 334 2.21 -4.54 6.66
N ALA A 335 1.78 -3.29 6.46
CA ALA A 335 0.41 -2.93 6.07
C ALA A 335 0.29 -2.25 4.70
N PHE A 336 1.39 -2.18 3.95
CA PHE A 336 1.41 -1.64 2.59
C PHE A 336 2.45 -2.38 1.75
N THR A 337 2.08 -2.77 0.53
CA THR A 337 2.82 -3.79 -0.25
C THR A 337 3.88 -3.21 -1.18
N SER A 338 3.85 -1.91 -1.44
CA SER A 338 4.77 -1.23 -2.36
C SER A 338 5.42 -0.04 -1.68
N ASP A 339 6.59 0.38 -2.17
CA ASP A 339 7.18 1.62 -1.69
C ASP A 339 6.27 2.82 -1.93
N HIS A 340 6.25 3.72 -0.96
CA HIS A 340 5.42 4.92 -0.91
C HIS A 340 6.09 5.95 0.00
N ILE A 341 5.47 7.11 0.16
CA ILE A 341 6.09 8.22 0.90
C ILE A 341 6.46 7.82 2.34
N GLU A 342 5.67 6.99 3.00
CA GLU A 342 5.94 6.60 4.39
C GLU A 342 7.11 5.61 4.51
N THR A 343 7.34 4.71 3.55
CA THR A 343 8.55 3.86 3.57
C THR A 343 9.80 4.66 3.20
N LEU A 344 9.76 5.37 2.08
CA LEU A 344 10.94 6.03 1.52
C LEU A 344 11.33 7.32 2.25
N TYR A 345 10.37 8.05 2.81
CA TYR A 345 10.64 9.28 3.56
C TYR A 345 10.64 9.04 5.06
N GLU A 346 9.53 8.52 5.63
CA GLU A 346 9.41 8.44 7.09
C GLU A 346 10.37 7.39 7.66
N LEU A 347 10.34 6.15 7.16
CA LEU A 347 11.22 5.08 7.66
C LEU A 347 12.69 5.31 7.29
N ASP A 348 12.99 5.56 6.01
CA ASP A 348 14.38 5.62 5.54
C ASP A 348 15.11 6.93 5.86
N ILE A 349 14.41 8.08 5.90
CA ILE A 349 15.05 9.39 6.14
C ILE A 349 14.77 9.86 7.57
N GLU A 350 13.51 10.01 7.96
CA GLU A 350 13.16 10.59 9.26
C GLU A 350 13.59 9.68 10.42
N TYR A 351 13.34 8.37 10.33
CA TYR A 351 13.67 7.44 11.40
C TYR A 351 15.09 6.87 11.27
N SER A 352 15.45 6.31 10.11
CA SER A 352 16.73 5.60 9.98
C SER A 352 17.94 6.53 9.91
N GLN A 353 17.79 7.78 9.46
CA GLN A 353 18.92 8.73 9.42
C GLN A 353 18.85 9.73 10.58
N VAL A 354 17.75 10.47 10.71
CA VAL A 354 17.68 11.56 11.68
C VAL A 354 17.50 11.05 13.11
N LEU A 355 16.61 10.08 13.34
CA LEU A 355 16.36 9.56 14.68
C LEU A 355 17.47 8.61 15.15
N ALA A 356 18.00 7.76 14.26
CA ALA A 356 19.14 6.88 14.56
C ALA A 356 20.34 7.66 15.13
N GLN A 357 20.71 8.78 14.49
CA GLN A 357 21.80 9.65 14.93
C GLN A 357 21.54 10.28 16.30
N LYS A 358 20.28 10.66 16.59
CA LYS A 358 19.91 11.30 17.86
C LYS A 358 19.85 10.33 19.03
N CYS A 359 19.51 9.06 18.78
CA CYS A 359 19.24 8.08 19.83
C CYS A 359 20.40 7.09 20.06
N GLY A 360 21.47 7.15 19.27
CA GLY A 360 22.63 6.27 19.41
C GLY A 360 22.35 4.83 18.94
N ALA A 361 21.49 4.67 17.93
CA ALA A 361 21.30 3.39 17.26
C ALA A 361 22.59 3.00 16.50
N GLU A 362 22.96 1.72 16.55
CA GLU A 362 24.09 1.16 15.78
C GLU A 362 23.64 0.86 14.35
N ASN A 363 22.48 0.20 14.22
CA ASN A 363 21.90 -0.15 12.93
C ASN A 363 20.38 0.00 12.97
N ILE A 364 19.85 0.87 12.11
CA ILE A 364 18.42 0.87 11.76
C ILE A 364 18.33 0.53 10.28
N ARG A 365 17.63 -0.55 9.95
CA ARG A 365 17.40 -1.00 8.58
C ARG A 365 15.90 -1.16 8.34
N ARG A 366 15.49 -1.17 7.08
CA ARG A 366 14.11 -1.39 6.67
C ARG A 366 14.06 -2.58 5.72
N ALA A 367 13.17 -3.53 5.98
CA ALA A 367 12.89 -4.61 5.04
C ALA A 367 12.30 -4.04 3.74
N GLU A 368 12.75 -4.57 2.62
CA GLU A 368 12.27 -4.20 1.29
C GLU A 368 10.74 -4.31 1.21
N SER A 369 10.06 -3.33 0.61
CA SER A 369 8.63 -3.46 0.29
C SER A 369 8.41 -4.63 -0.69
N LEU A 370 7.22 -5.23 -0.73
CA LEU A 370 6.99 -6.41 -1.58
C LEU A 370 7.17 -6.11 -3.07
N ASN A 371 6.85 -4.87 -3.50
CA ASN A 371 7.23 -4.30 -4.80
C ASN A 371 7.04 -5.30 -5.96
N GLY A 372 8.10 -5.55 -6.74
CA GLY A 372 8.08 -6.46 -7.87
C GLY A 372 8.46 -7.90 -7.54
N ASN A 373 8.37 -8.34 -6.27
CA ASN A 373 8.67 -9.73 -5.91
C ASN A 373 7.76 -10.68 -6.71
N PRO A 374 8.30 -11.60 -7.53
CA PRO A 374 7.50 -12.53 -8.33
C PRO A 374 6.58 -13.41 -7.48
N LEU A 375 6.99 -13.78 -6.27
CA LEU A 375 6.17 -14.53 -5.32
C LEU A 375 4.93 -13.73 -4.89
N PHE A 376 5.05 -12.40 -4.82
CA PHE A 376 3.92 -11.54 -4.52
C PHE A 376 2.91 -11.49 -5.67
N SER A 377 3.38 -11.43 -6.94
CA SER A 377 2.48 -11.56 -8.10
C SER A 377 1.77 -12.93 -8.12
N LYS A 378 2.46 -14.00 -7.71
CA LYS A 378 1.86 -15.32 -7.50
C LYS A 378 0.82 -15.32 -6.38
N ALA A 379 1.06 -14.60 -5.27
CA ALA A 379 0.08 -14.43 -4.19
C ALA A 379 -1.21 -13.76 -4.68
N LEU A 380 -1.09 -12.71 -5.50
CA LEU A 380 -2.23 -12.02 -6.10
C LEU A 380 -3.03 -12.94 -7.03
N ALA A 381 -2.34 -13.70 -7.89
CA ALA A 381 -3.00 -14.67 -8.78
C ALA A 381 -3.69 -15.79 -8.01
N ASP A 382 -3.05 -16.33 -6.96
CA ASP A 382 -3.62 -17.38 -6.11
C ASP A 382 -4.88 -16.91 -5.36
N LEU A 383 -4.88 -15.67 -4.85
CA LEU A 383 -6.05 -15.04 -4.23
C LEU A 383 -7.22 -14.93 -5.20
N VAL A 384 -6.97 -14.41 -6.41
CA VAL A 384 -8.02 -14.26 -7.44
C VAL A 384 -8.53 -15.61 -7.92
N HIS A 385 -7.64 -16.57 -8.17
CA HIS A 385 -8.01 -17.92 -8.56
C HIS A 385 -8.88 -18.61 -7.49
N SER A 386 -8.45 -18.57 -6.23
CA SER A 386 -9.21 -19.11 -5.10
C SER A 386 -10.57 -18.43 -4.94
N HIS A 387 -10.64 -17.12 -5.14
CA HIS A 387 -11.89 -16.35 -5.10
C HIS A 387 -12.87 -16.81 -6.18
N ILE A 388 -12.41 -16.95 -7.43
CA ILE A 388 -13.21 -17.48 -8.54
C ILE A 388 -13.74 -18.89 -8.23
N GLN A 389 -12.87 -19.80 -7.79
CA GLN A 389 -13.25 -21.18 -7.47
C GLN A 389 -14.26 -21.26 -6.31
N SER A 390 -14.15 -20.37 -5.33
CA SER A 390 -15.02 -20.38 -4.16
C SER A 390 -16.46 -19.91 -4.42
N ASN A 391 -16.71 -19.23 -5.55
CA ASN A 391 -17.97 -18.55 -5.85
C ASN A 391 -18.46 -17.60 -4.73
N LYS A 392 -17.55 -17.08 -3.89
CA LYS A 392 -17.91 -16.09 -2.88
C LYS A 392 -18.01 -14.71 -3.50
N LEU A 393 -19.00 -13.93 -3.06
CA LEU A 393 -19.15 -12.53 -3.49
C LEU A 393 -18.29 -11.57 -2.67
N CYS A 394 -18.05 -11.88 -1.41
CA CYS A 394 -17.21 -11.14 -0.48
C CYS A 394 -16.81 -12.03 0.71
N SER A 395 -15.93 -11.55 1.58
CA SER A 395 -15.67 -12.22 2.86
C SER A 395 -16.91 -12.19 3.78
N THR A 396 -16.99 -13.15 4.70
CA THR A 396 -18.00 -13.14 5.77
C THR A 396 -17.89 -11.87 6.62
N GLN A 397 -16.68 -11.35 6.84
CA GLN A 397 -16.47 -10.14 7.62
C GLN A 397 -17.05 -8.88 6.96
N LEU A 398 -17.12 -8.80 5.62
CA LEU A 398 -17.77 -7.66 4.96
C LEU A 398 -19.28 -7.58 5.28
N SER A 399 -19.89 -8.72 5.64
CA SER A 399 -21.31 -8.76 6.04
C SER A 399 -21.61 -8.06 7.37
N LEU A 400 -20.56 -7.81 8.18
CA LEU A 400 -20.60 -7.15 9.47
C LEU A 400 -19.98 -5.75 9.37
N SER A 401 -20.81 -4.71 9.48
CA SER A 401 -20.30 -3.33 9.63
C SER A 401 -19.73 -3.12 11.04
N CYS A 402 -18.91 -2.09 11.22
CA CYS A 402 -18.42 -1.73 12.55
C CYS A 402 -19.59 -1.58 13.56
N PRO A 403 -19.45 -2.09 14.80
CA PRO A 403 -20.48 -1.98 15.83
C PRO A 403 -21.06 -0.57 16.04
N LEU A 404 -20.22 0.46 15.89
CA LEU A 404 -20.61 1.87 16.00
C LEU A 404 -20.50 2.62 14.66
N CYS A 405 -20.81 1.96 13.55
CA CYS A 405 -20.79 2.56 12.22
C CYS A 405 -21.86 3.67 12.07
N VAL A 406 -21.41 4.90 11.83
CA VAL A 406 -22.29 6.08 11.58
C VAL A 406 -22.39 6.46 10.11
N ASN A 407 -21.71 5.76 9.21
CA ASN A 407 -21.75 6.03 7.78
C ASN A 407 -22.83 5.15 7.10
N PRO A 408 -23.94 5.73 6.60
CA PRO A 408 -25.02 4.96 5.99
C PRO A 408 -24.59 4.26 4.70
N VAL A 409 -23.54 4.73 4.02
CA VAL A 409 -23.03 4.15 2.77
C VAL A 409 -22.47 2.75 3.00
N CYS A 410 -21.83 2.48 4.14
CA CYS A 410 -21.24 1.16 4.44
C CYS A 410 -22.25 0.02 4.30
N ARG A 411 -23.48 0.21 4.78
CA ARG A 411 -24.55 -0.80 4.66
C ARG A 411 -24.96 -1.00 3.20
N LYS A 412 -25.05 0.07 2.42
CA LYS A 412 -25.43 0.02 1.00
C LYS A 412 -24.36 -0.67 0.16
N THR A 413 -23.09 -0.39 0.43
CA THR A 413 -21.94 -1.07 -0.20
C THR A 413 -21.91 -2.55 0.14
N LYS A 414 -22.15 -2.92 1.41
CA LYS A 414 -22.32 -4.33 1.79
C LYS A 414 -23.40 -4.99 0.92
N SER A 415 -24.60 -4.41 0.89
CA SER A 415 -25.71 -4.93 0.09
C SER A 415 -25.40 -4.98 -1.40
N PHE A 416 -24.63 -4.02 -1.93
CA PHE A 416 -24.21 -4.02 -3.33
C PHE A 416 -23.46 -5.30 -3.67
N PHE A 417 -22.48 -5.73 -2.87
CA PHE A 417 -21.72 -6.95 -3.14
C PHE A 417 -22.47 -8.23 -2.76
N THR A 418 -23.16 -8.27 -1.62
CA THR A 418 -23.86 -9.50 -1.17
C THR A 418 -25.06 -9.88 -2.04
N SER A 419 -25.59 -8.94 -2.83
CA SER A 419 -26.77 -9.15 -3.68
C SER A 419 -26.43 -9.29 -5.17
N GLN A 420 -25.16 -9.46 -5.53
CA GLN A 420 -24.74 -9.67 -6.92
C GLN A 420 -25.23 -11.03 -7.44
N GLN A 421 -25.52 -11.09 -8.73
CA GLN A 421 -25.87 -12.33 -9.42
C GLN A 421 -24.59 -12.93 -10.00
N LEU A 422 -24.28 -14.20 -9.66
CA LEU A 422 -23.13 -14.93 -10.21
C LEU A 422 -23.36 -15.51 -11.59
#